data_AF-A0A1Z9F4R4-F1
#
_entry.id   AF-A0A1Z9F4R4-F1
#
_cell.length_a   1.000
_cell.length_b   1.000
_cell.length_c   1.000
_cell.angle_alpha   90.00
_cell.angle_beta   90.00
_cell.angle_gamma   90.00
#
_symmetry.space_group_name_H-M   'P 1'
#
loop_
_entity.id
_entity.type
_entity.pdbx_description
1 polymer ?
#
loop_
_entity_poly.entity_id
_entity_poly.type
_entity_poly.pdbx_seq_one_letter_code
_entity_poly.pdbx_strand_id
1 'polypeptide(L)'
;MTLYGRDANGNDAYIRGTGTGSTTDGHITFHDTFSTDIRFVASNLTASADLISSVSNTKLRVLSYALSADAPCTVKFQSQETDDISGDLHLTTNQFVSHSSDIGLFETDSGDKLNLVLTEEVLPVRLVNDTSDTLAIESHGLKFRDAVKVAASTTIPAGLVAGTVYYVVEDTADTIKLATSEANASTDPPTVVDITSAGAGTITVTKAVNLGVTISYRQV
;
A
#
# COMPACT_ATOMS: atom_id res chain seq x y z
N MET A 1 -42.08 13.24 2.06
CA MET A 1 -43.23 12.58 2.72
C MET A 1 -42.75 11.26 3.29
N THR A 2 -42.66 11.10 4.61
CA THR A 2 -42.33 9.79 5.22
C THR A 2 -43.61 8.99 5.32
N LEU A 3 -43.78 7.99 4.45
CA LEU A 3 -44.90 7.06 4.53
C LEU A 3 -44.53 5.98 5.54
N TYR A 4 -45.26 5.92 6.65
CA TYR A 4 -45.12 4.85 7.64
C TYR A 4 -46.02 3.68 7.23
N GLY A 5 -45.43 2.50 7.04
CA GLY A 5 -46.17 1.23 6.87
C GLY A 5 -45.53 0.14 7.70
N ARG A 6 -46.28 -0.89 8.12
CA ARG A 6 -45.71 -2.10 8.72
C ARG A 6 -45.63 -3.20 7.65
N ASP A 7 -44.58 -4.00 7.65
CA ASP A 7 -44.48 -5.17 6.76
C ASP A 7 -45.43 -6.31 7.22
N ALA A 8 -45.48 -7.40 6.45
CA ALA A 8 -46.33 -8.56 6.76
C ALA A 8 -45.94 -9.28 8.07
N ASN A 9 -44.75 -9.00 8.60
CA ASN A 9 -44.24 -9.52 9.85
C ASN A 9 -44.42 -8.52 11.01
N GLY A 10 -44.99 -7.35 10.74
CA GLY A 10 -45.28 -6.31 11.72
C GLY A 10 -44.11 -5.35 12.02
N ASN A 11 -43.01 -5.42 11.26
CA ASN A 11 -41.88 -4.50 11.42
C ASN A 11 -42.21 -3.15 10.77
N ASP A 12 -41.75 -2.05 11.35
CA ASP A 12 -41.92 -0.72 10.77
C ASP A 12 -41.08 -0.58 9.48
N ALA A 13 -41.75 -0.52 8.33
CA ALA A 13 -41.14 -0.22 7.03
C ALA A 13 -40.97 1.30 6.89
N TYR A 14 -39.75 1.75 7.12
CA TYR A 14 -39.39 3.16 7.01
C TYR A 14 -38.91 3.49 5.59
N ILE A 15 -39.77 4.12 4.79
CA ILE A 15 -39.44 4.55 3.42
C ILE A 15 -38.98 6.01 3.46
N ARG A 16 -37.66 6.26 3.35
CA ARG A 16 -37.14 7.59 2.99
C ARG A 16 -37.12 7.70 1.47
N GLY A 17 -37.94 8.59 0.92
CA GLY A 17 -37.81 9.03 -0.46
C GLY A 17 -36.76 10.14 -0.55
N THR A 18 -35.77 9.97 -1.43
CA THR A 18 -34.92 11.07 -1.92
C THR A 18 -35.28 11.36 -3.38
N GLY A 19 -34.90 12.54 -3.87
CA GLY A 19 -35.24 13.01 -5.21
C GLY A 19 -36.39 14.02 -5.22
N THR A 20 -36.29 14.98 -6.14
CA THR A 20 -37.19 16.12 -6.30
C THR A 20 -38.43 15.82 -7.14
N GLY A 21 -38.53 14.63 -7.73
CA GLY A 21 -39.67 14.22 -8.56
C GLY A 21 -39.61 14.78 -9.98
N SER A 22 -38.41 15.08 -10.48
CA SER A 22 -38.21 15.57 -11.86
C SER A 22 -37.89 14.42 -12.82
N THR A 23 -37.94 14.68 -14.13
CA THR A 23 -37.59 13.70 -15.18
C THR A 23 -36.12 13.30 -15.20
N THR A 24 -35.28 13.97 -14.40
CA THR A 24 -33.84 13.71 -14.25
C THR A 24 -33.44 13.26 -12.84
N ASP A 25 -34.36 13.40 -11.87
CA ASP A 25 -34.17 13.06 -10.45
C ASP A 25 -35.50 12.49 -9.91
N GLY A 26 -35.76 11.24 -10.29
CA GLY A 26 -36.96 10.51 -9.92
C GLY A 26 -36.98 10.19 -8.42
N HIS A 27 -38.18 10.04 -7.85
CA HIS A 27 -38.28 9.57 -6.47
C HIS A 27 -37.79 8.12 -6.37
N ILE A 28 -36.75 7.89 -5.57
CA ILE A 28 -36.23 6.56 -5.28
C ILE A 28 -36.69 6.17 -3.87
N THR A 29 -37.29 4.98 -3.74
CA THR A 29 -37.75 4.42 -2.46
C THR A 29 -37.01 3.12 -2.17
N PHE A 30 -36.43 3.01 -0.97
CA PHE A 30 -35.77 1.81 -0.49
C PHE A 30 -36.48 1.28 0.76
N HIS A 31 -36.45 -0.04 0.95
CA HIS A 31 -36.98 -0.74 2.12
C HIS A 31 -35.83 -1.31 2.97
N ASP A 32 -36.01 -1.36 4.29
CA ASP A 32 -35.36 -2.34 5.18
C ASP A 32 -33.91 -2.10 5.66
N THR A 33 -33.61 -0.92 6.21
CA THR A 33 -32.35 -0.65 6.96
C THR A 33 -31.12 -0.37 6.09
N PHE A 34 -30.86 0.92 5.83
CA PHE A 34 -29.50 1.36 5.53
C PHE A 34 -28.72 1.41 6.83
N SER A 35 -27.93 0.38 7.12
CA SER A 35 -26.84 0.57 8.08
C SER A 35 -25.71 1.26 7.34
N THR A 36 -25.50 2.54 7.61
CA THR A 36 -24.26 3.25 7.28
C THR A 36 -23.14 2.93 8.28
N ASP A 37 -23.36 1.95 9.16
CA ASP A 37 -22.44 1.63 10.24
C ASP A 37 -21.20 1.00 9.67
N ILE A 38 -21.33 0.10 8.69
CA ILE A 38 -20.18 -0.48 7.99
C ILE A 38 -19.85 0.37 6.77
N ARG A 39 -18.60 0.82 6.74
CA ARG A 39 -17.99 1.60 5.66
C ARG A 39 -16.81 0.82 5.12
N PHE A 40 -16.44 1.15 3.88
CA PHE A 40 -15.32 0.50 3.21
C PHE A 40 -14.34 1.54 2.70
N VAL A 41 -13.07 1.17 2.68
CA VAL A 41 -12.03 1.89 1.95
C VAL A 41 -11.20 0.87 1.18
N ALA A 42 -10.88 1.21 -0.06
CA ALA A 42 -9.93 0.46 -0.88
C ALA A 42 -8.89 1.44 -1.41
N SER A 43 -7.63 1.06 -1.41
CA SER A 43 -6.52 1.91 -1.87
C SER A 43 -5.38 1.06 -2.40
N ASN A 44 -4.67 1.60 -3.39
CA ASN A 44 -3.40 1.07 -3.84
C ASN A 44 -2.31 2.03 -3.35
N LEU A 45 -1.38 1.51 -2.54
CA LEU A 45 -0.37 2.31 -1.86
C LEU A 45 1.03 1.95 -2.37
N THR A 46 1.82 2.97 -2.66
CA THR A 46 3.25 2.85 -2.97
C THR A 46 4.15 3.44 -1.88
N ALA A 47 3.53 3.92 -0.80
CA ALA A 47 4.15 4.45 0.40
C ALA A 47 3.14 4.40 1.55
N SER A 48 3.61 4.66 2.77
CA SER A 48 2.73 4.84 3.93
C SER A 48 1.71 5.95 3.69
N ALA A 49 0.47 5.74 4.13
CA ALA A 49 -0.62 6.67 3.89
C ALA A 49 -1.73 6.58 4.93
N ASP A 50 -2.48 7.67 5.06
CA ASP A 50 -3.73 7.71 5.82
C ASP A 50 -4.81 6.99 5.01
N LEU A 51 -5.39 5.93 5.59
CA LEU A 51 -6.47 5.17 4.95
C LEU A 51 -7.83 5.76 5.27
N ILE A 52 -8.03 6.25 6.49
CA ILE A 52 -9.28 6.84 6.93
C ILE A 52 -8.96 8.08 7.76
N SER A 53 -9.59 9.20 7.45
CA SER A 53 -9.43 10.46 8.18
C SER A 53 -9.92 10.36 9.62
N SER A 54 -9.34 11.17 10.50
CA SER A 54 -9.77 11.35 11.89
C SER A 54 -11.25 11.76 12.00
N VAL A 55 -11.94 11.23 13.01
CA VAL A 55 -13.35 11.56 13.29
C VAL A 55 -13.47 11.94 14.75
N SER A 56 -13.81 13.20 15.01
CA SER A 56 -13.86 13.75 16.38
C SER A 56 -14.71 12.88 17.31
N ASN A 57 -14.15 12.57 18.48
CA ASN A 57 -14.82 11.80 19.55
C ASN A 57 -15.37 10.44 19.09
N THR A 58 -14.75 9.82 18.09
CA THR A 58 -15.19 8.55 17.52
C THR A 58 -13.99 7.65 17.29
N LYS A 59 -14.13 6.36 17.56
CA LYS A 59 -13.12 5.36 17.20
C LYS A 59 -13.45 4.75 15.85
N LEU A 60 -12.42 4.35 15.11
CA LEU A 60 -12.55 3.58 13.90
C LEU A 60 -12.28 2.11 14.23
N ARG A 61 -13.33 1.28 14.29
CA ARG A 61 -13.19 -0.15 14.52
C ARG A 61 -13.14 -0.89 13.20
N VAL A 62 -12.02 -1.55 12.92
CA VAL A 62 -11.83 -2.37 11.73
C VAL A 62 -12.49 -3.73 11.94
N LEU A 63 -13.34 -4.14 10.99
CA LEU A 63 -14.06 -5.40 11.01
C LEU A 63 -13.43 -6.42 10.08
N SER A 64 -12.86 -5.97 8.97
CA SER A 64 -12.04 -6.80 8.10
C SER A 64 -10.98 -5.99 7.39
N TYR A 65 -9.90 -6.66 7.02
CA TYR A 65 -8.93 -6.15 6.05
C TYR A 65 -8.54 -7.26 5.09
N ALA A 66 -8.22 -6.86 3.86
CA ALA A 66 -7.58 -7.66 2.85
C ALA A 66 -6.39 -6.89 2.28
N LEU A 67 -5.28 -7.59 2.11
CA LEU A 67 -4.00 -7.03 1.68
C LEU A 67 -3.40 -7.90 0.58
N SER A 68 -2.80 -7.27 -0.42
CA SER A 68 -2.03 -7.92 -1.47
C SER A 68 -0.84 -7.05 -1.85
N ALA A 69 0.37 -7.61 -1.81
CA ALA A 69 1.58 -6.90 -2.21
C ALA A 69 2.21 -7.58 -3.43
N ASP A 70 2.71 -6.80 -4.38
CA ASP A 70 3.45 -7.30 -5.55
C ASP A 70 4.95 -7.58 -5.27
N ALA A 71 5.43 -7.18 -4.09
CA ALA A 71 6.80 -7.33 -3.62
C ALA A 71 6.81 -7.57 -2.11
N PRO A 72 7.90 -8.12 -1.54
CA PRO A 72 7.97 -8.33 -0.10
C PRO A 72 7.96 -7.00 0.66
N CYS A 73 7.14 -6.92 1.69
CA CYS A 73 7.02 -5.73 2.52
C CYS A 73 6.50 -6.06 3.91
N THR A 74 6.70 -5.14 4.84
CA THR A 74 6.02 -5.16 6.14
C THR A 74 4.99 -4.05 6.18
N VAL A 75 3.79 -4.40 6.62
CA VAL A 75 2.69 -3.46 6.80
C VAL A 75 2.22 -3.47 8.23
N LYS A 76 1.80 -2.31 8.73
CA LYS A 76 1.13 -2.20 10.03
C LYS A 76 0.07 -1.11 9.98
N PHE A 77 -0.99 -1.30 10.76
CA PHE A 77 -2.01 -0.31 10.98
C PHE A 77 -1.70 0.46 12.26
N GLN A 78 -1.96 1.75 12.22
CA GLN A 78 -1.71 2.64 13.34
C GLN A 78 -2.92 3.52 13.66
N SER A 79 -3.00 3.92 14.92
CA SER A 79 -3.80 5.05 15.38
C SER A 79 -2.93 6.30 15.33
N GLN A 80 -3.37 7.31 14.58
CA GLN A 80 -2.64 8.56 14.41
C GLN A 80 -1.29 8.44 13.68
N GLU A 81 -0.14 8.66 14.33
CA GLU A 81 1.17 8.70 13.65
C GLU A 81 2.11 7.57 14.09
N THR A 82 2.06 7.19 15.37
CA THR A 82 3.05 6.24 15.92
C THR A 82 2.43 5.06 16.65
N ASP A 83 1.17 5.13 17.05
CA ASP A 83 0.56 4.10 17.89
C ASP A 83 0.18 2.88 17.04
N ASP A 84 0.88 1.77 17.27
CA ASP A 84 0.70 0.53 16.52
C ASP A 84 -0.43 -0.31 17.12
N ILE A 85 -1.42 -0.64 16.29
CA ILE A 85 -2.64 -1.34 16.70
C ILE A 85 -2.80 -2.71 16.04
N SER A 86 -1.92 -3.09 15.11
CA SER A 86 -1.95 -4.42 14.45
C SER A 86 -0.70 -5.26 14.66
N GLY A 87 0.42 -4.64 15.04
CA GLY A 87 1.75 -5.21 14.90
C GLY A 87 2.19 -5.32 13.44
N ASP A 88 3.42 -5.82 13.26
CA ASP A 88 4.01 -6.04 11.95
C ASP A 88 3.38 -7.24 11.23
N LEU A 89 2.86 -6.99 10.03
CA LEU A 89 2.41 -8.03 9.11
C LEU A 89 3.38 -8.12 7.93
N HIS A 90 4.09 -9.23 7.84
CA HIS A 90 5.00 -9.51 6.75
C HIS A 90 4.25 -10.14 5.57
N LEU A 91 4.38 -9.52 4.40
CA LEU A 91 3.86 -10.01 3.14
C LEU A 91 5.04 -10.38 2.25
N THR A 92 4.97 -11.55 1.65
CA THR A 92 5.88 -11.96 0.57
C THR A 92 5.29 -11.56 -0.79
N THR A 93 6.11 -11.65 -1.84
CA THR A 93 5.70 -11.34 -3.22
C THR A 93 4.40 -12.06 -3.61
N ASN A 94 3.40 -11.31 -4.09
CA ASN A 94 2.08 -11.79 -4.49
C ASN A 94 1.26 -12.49 -3.40
N GLN A 95 1.62 -12.31 -2.12
CA GLN A 95 0.85 -12.85 -1.03
C GLN A 95 -0.46 -12.09 -0.85
N PHE A 96 -1.56 -12.83 -0.74
CA PHE A 96 -2.85 -12.30 -0.33
C PHE A 96 -3.14 -12.69 1.12
N VAL A 97 -3.50 -11.73 1.96
CA VAL A 97 -3.86 -11.94 3.36
C VAL A 97 -5.20 -11.28 3.62
N SER A 98 -6.11 -11.98 4.29
CA SER A 98 -7.41 -11.44 4.66
C SER A 98 -7.82 -11.93 6.04
N HIS A 99 -8.32 -11.03 6.87
CA HIS A 99 -8.85 -11.32 8.19
C HIS A 99 -10.18 -10.60 8.40
N SER A 100 -11.05 -11.21 9.19
CA SER A 100 -12.37 -10.64 9.54
C SER A 100 -12.78 -11.02 10.95
N SER A 101 -13.57 -10.14 11.57
CA SER A 101 -14.17 -10.31 12.89
C SER A 101 -15.40 -9.41 13.00
N ASP A 102 -16.54 -9.99 13.35
CA ASP A 102 -17.80 -9.24 13.52
C ASP A 102 -17.75 -8.26 14.71
N ILE A 103 -16.94 -8.60 15.72
CA ILE A 103 -16.76 -7.78 16.93
C ILE A 103 -15.66 -6.72 16.78
N GLY A 104 -14.82 -6.82 15.74
CA GLY A 104 -13.65 -5.98 15.50
C GLY A 104 -12.33 -6.76 15.55
N LEU A 105 -11.37 -6.37 14.71
CA LEU A 105 -9.98 -6.85 14.72
C LEU A 105 -9.11 -5.96 15.61
N PHE A 106 -9.23 -4.65 15.42
CA PHE A 106 -8.57 -3.60 16.20
C PHE A 106 -9.36 -2.29 16.03
N GLU A 107 -9.07 -1.31 16.88
CA GLU A 107 -9.70 0.01 16.85
C GLU A 107 -8.67 1.10 17.11
N THR A 108 -8.90 2.28 16.53
CA THR A 108 -8.14 3.48 16.83
C THR A 108 -8.51 4.03 18.20
N ASP A 109 -7.69 4.93 18.72
CA ASP A 109 -8.10 5.85 19.77
C ASP A 109 -9.18 6.81 19.26
N SER A 110 -9.91 7.42 20.21
CA SER A 110 -11.04 8.28 19.89
C SER A 110 -10.55 9.59 19.31
N GLY A 111 -11.02 9.96 18.11
CA GLY A 111 -10.56 11.17 17.44
C GLY A 111 -9.43 10.92 16.43
N ASP A 112 -8.82 9.74 16.42
CA ASP A 112 -7.65 9.46 15.60
C ASP A 112 -8.01 9.01 14.18
N LYS A 113 -7.05 9.20 13.27
CA LYS A 113 -7.07 8.61 11.93
C LYS A 113 -6.59 7.16 11.97
N LEU A 114 -7.00 6.38 10.97
CA LEU A 114 -6.40 5.07 10.68
C LEU A 114 -5.40 5.25 9.54
N ASN A 115 -4.12 5.01 9.83
CA ASN A 115 -3.07 5.01 8.83
C ASN A 115 -2.47 3.62 8.66
N LEU A 116 -1.91 3.38 7.47
CA LEU A 116 -1.10 2.20 7.19
C LEU A 116 0.33 2.64 6.95
N VAL A 117 1.24 2.01 7.67
CA VAL A 117 2.67 2.14 7.43
C VAL A 117 3.12 0.99 6.54
N LEU A 118 3.65 1.34 5.38
CA LEU A 118 4.28 0.43 4.44
C LEU A 118 5.79 0.58 4.57
N THR A 119 6.45 -0.52 4.92
CA THR A 119 7.91 -0.63 4.97
C THR A 119 8.36 -1.58 3.87
N GLU A 120 8.99 -1.02 2.84
CA GLU A 120 9.58 -1.78 1.73
C GLU A 120 10.79 -2.59 2.21
N GLU A 121 11.06 -3.74 1.57
CA GLU A 121 12.26 -4.52 1.87
C GLU A 121 13.54 -3.80 1.42
N VAL A 122 14.50 -3.65 2.35
CA VAL A 122 15.78 -2.99 2.10
C VAL A 122 16.88 -4.03 1.96
N LEU A 123 17.51 -4.08 0.78
CA LEU A 123 18.60 -4.99 0.47
C LEU A 123 19.95 -4.25 0.57
N PRO A 124 20.89 -4.70 1.41
CA PRO A 124 22.20 -4.07 1.52
C PRO A 124 23.09 -4.41 0.32
N VAL A 125 23.74 -3.41 -0.25
CA VAL A 125 24.74 -3.59 -1.31
C VAL A 125 26.11 -3.82 -0.67
N ARG A 126 26.76 -4.92 -1.03
CA ARG A 126 28.07 -5.32 -0.49
C ARG A 126 29.23 -4.66 -1.22
N LEU A 127 29.08 -4.45 -2.52
CA LEU A 127 30.11 -3.86 -3.37
C LEU A 127 29.44 -3.13 -4.53
N VAL A 128 29.95 -1.96 -4.87
CA VAL A 128 29.65 -1.26 -6.11
C VAL A 128 30.91 -1.30 -6.98
N ASN A 129 30.81 -1.80 -8.21
CA ASN A 129 31.90 -1.85 -9.16
C ASN A 129 31.63 -0.87 -10.30
N ASP A 130 32.37 0.24 -10.30
CA ASP A 130 32.33 1.33 -11.29
C ASP A 130 33.06 1.01 -12.60
N THR A 131 33.74 -0.13 -12.69
CA THR A 131 34.32 -0.62 -13.95
C THR A 131 33.33 -1.50 -14.73
N SER A 132 32.41 -2.17 -14.04
CA SER A 132 31.44 -3.09 -14.66
C SER A 132 29.98 -2.67 -14.49
N ASP A 133 29.72 -1.51 -13.87
CA ASP A 133 28.40 -0.98 -13.55
C ASP A 133 27.51 -1.94 -12.74
N THR A 134 28.12 -2.71 -11.84
CA THR A 134 27.42 -3.74 -11.05
C THR A 134 27.30 -3.37 -9.58
N LEU A 135 26.19 -3.81 -8.98
CA LEU A 135 25.96 -3.81 -7.54
C LEU A 135 25.87 -5.25 -7.07
N ALA A 136 26.74 -5.64 -6.14
CA ALA A 136 26.73 -6.97 -5.53
C ALA A 136 25.78 -7.00 -4.33
N ILE A 137 24.75 -7.84 -4.41
CA ILE A 137 23.72 -8.03 -3.39
C ILE A 137 23.48 -9.53 -3.27
N GLU A 138 23.92 -10.14 -2.17
CA GLU A 138 23.80 -11.59 -1.99
C GLU A 138 22.32 -12.04 -1.97
N SER A 139 22.01 -13.06 -2.77
CA SER A 139 20.68 -13.70 -2.82
C SER A 139 19.53 -12.70 -2.90
N HIS A 140 19.67 -11.69 -3.76
CA HIS A 140 18.79 -10.52 -3.77
C HIS A 140 17.32 -10.81 -4.09
N GLY A 141 17.01 -11.95 -4.73
CA GLY A 141 15.64 -12.33 -5.09
C GLY A 141 14.97 -11.48 -6.18
N LEU A 142 15.52 -10.29 -6.47
CA LEU A 142 15.11 -9.39 -7.57
C LEU A 142 15.12 -10.12 -8.91
N LYS A 143 14.19 -9.73 -9.78
CA LYS A 143 14.01 -10.26 -11.13
C LYS A 143 14.25 -9.18 -12.17
N PHE A 144 14.53 -9.61 -13.40
CA PHE A 144 14.59 -8.72 -14.55
C PHE A 144 13.38 -7.78 -14.61
N ARG A 145 13.64 -6.48 -14.79
CA ARG A 145 12.67 -5.37 -14.82
C ARG A 145 11.98 -5.03 -13.49
N ASP A 146 12.39 -5.62 -12.37
CA ASP A 146 11.93 -5.13 -11.07
C ASP A 146 12.28 -3.64 -10.91
N ALA A 147 11.31 -2.86 -10.45
CA ALA A 147 11.48 -1.46 -10.12
C ALA A 147 12.13 -1.33 -8.74
N VAL A 148 13.27 -0.63 -8.67
CA VAL A 148 14.04 -0.47 -7.44
C VAL A 148 14.48 0.98 -7.24
N LYS A 149 14.72 1.36 -5.99
CA LYS A 149 15.32 2.65 -5.62
C LYS A 149 16.67 2.39 -4.96
N VAL A 150 17.64 3.25 -5.24
CA VAL A 150 18.96 3.18 -4.59
C VAL A 150 19.08 4.31 -3.57
N ALA A 151 19.67 4.01 -2.43
CA ALA A 151 19.97 4.98 -1.38
C ALA A 151 21.39 4.76 -0.82
N ALA A 152 21.90 5.80 -0.17
CA ALA A 152 23.19 5.79 0.49
C ALA A 152 23.09 6.54 1.81
N SER A 153 23.78 6.06 2.85
CA SER A 153 23.89 6.79 4.12
C SER A 153 24.75 8.05 4.04
N THR A 154 25.68 8.13 3.07
CA THR A 154 26.53 9.31 2.90
C THR A 154 26.59 9.81 1.46
N THR A 155 27.16 9.02 0.54
CA THR A 155 27.37 9.44 -0.86
C THR A 155 26.82 8.37 -1.80
N ILE A 156 25.85 8.74 -2.62
CA ILE A 156 25.26 7.85 -3.64
C ILE A 156 26.32 7.53 -4.72
N PRO A 157 26.35 6.31 -5.29
CA PRO A 157 27.23 6.01 -6.42
C PRO A 157 26.98 7.00 -7.56
N ALA A 158 28.06 7.54 -8.15
CA ALA A 158 27.93 8.55 -9.20
C ALA A 158 27.29 7.93 -10.44
N GLY A 159 26.33 8.63 -11.05
CA GLY A 159 25.46 8.10 -12.11
C GLY A 159 24.08 7.68 -11.59
N LEU A 160 23.94 7.44 -10.29
CA LEU A 160 22.67 7.17 -9.62
C LEU A 160 22.19 8.39 -8.82
N VAL A 161 20.87 8.50 -8.68
CA VAL A 161 20.20 9.55 -7.92
C VAL A 161 19.32 8.90 -6.87
N ALA A 162 19.49 9.31 -5.61
CA ALA A 162 18.74 8.76 -4.50
C ALA A 162 17.22 8.95 -4.70
N GLY A 163 16.44 7.90 -4.42
CA GLY A 163 14.98 7.90 -4.56
C GLY A 163 14.45 7.84 -6.00
N THR A 164 15.33 7.85 -7.01
CA THR A 164 14.94 7.62 -8.41
C THR A 164 14.65 6.14 -8.63
N VAL A 165 13.60 5.84 -9.39
CA VAL A 165 13.25 4.47 -9.78
C VAL A 165 14.14 4.03 -10.94
N TYR A 166 14.81 2.90 -10.74
CA TYR A 166 15.60 2.20 -11.74
C TYR A 166 15.01 0.82 -11.99
N TYR A 167 15.39 0.20 -13.10
CA TYR A 167 14.94 -1.12 -13.49
C TYR A 167 16.10 -2.11 -13.46
N VAL A 168 15.89 -3.26 -12.85
CA VAL A 168 16.92 -4.29 -12.71
C VAL A 168 17.21 -4.94 -14.06
N VAL A 169 18.49 -4.89 -14.45
CA VAL A 169 19.08 -5.75 -15.47
C VAL A 169 19.86 -6.82 -14.70
N GLU A 170 19.29 -8.02 -14.62
CA GLU A 170 19.89 -9.14 -13.88
C GLU A 170 21.20 -9.57 -14.53
N ASP A 171 22.28 -9.63 -13.74
CA ASP A 171 23.61 -10.07 -14.19
C ASP A 171 23.90 -11.48 -13.65
N THR A 172 23.70 -11.70 -12.36
CA THR A 172 23.71 -13.02 -11.71
C THR A 172 22.71 -13.06 -10.52
N ALA A 173 22.66 -14.15 -9.76
CA ALA A 173 21.84 -14.24 -8.54
C ALA A 173 22.33 -13.36 -7.38
N ASP A 174 23.58 -12.87 -7.46
CA ASP A 174 24.23 -12.04 -6.44
C ASP A 174 24.67 -10.67 -6.98
N THR A 175 24.38 -10.36 -8.25
CA THR A 175 24.79 -9.12 -8.90
C THR A 175 23.69 -8.58 -9.80
N ILE A 176 23.46 -7.27 -9.70
CA ILE A 176 22.52 -6.54 -10.56
C ILE A 176 23.22 -5.39 -11.29
N LYS A 177 22.66 -5.03 -12.44
CA LYS A 177 22.88 -3.75 -13.10
C LYS A 177 21.57 -2.97 -13.11
N LEU A 178 21.65 -1.66 -13.32
CA LEU A 178 20.48 -0.79 -13.29
C LEU A 178 20.31 -0.07 -14.63
N ALA A 179 19.07 0.11 -15.06
CA ALA A 179 18.71 0.93 -16.20
C ALA A 179 17.75 2.05 -15.78
N THR A 180 17.79 3.19 -16.49
CA THR A 180 16.91 4.34 -16.21
C THR A 180 15.46 4.14 -16.65
N SER A 181 15.18 3.11 -17.44
CA SER A 181 13.83 2.75 -17.87
C SER A 181 13.72 1.25 -18.15
N GLU A 182 12.50 0.74 -18.12
CA GLU A 182 12.18 -0.64 -18.49
C GLU A 182 12.55 -0.96 -19.94
N ALA A 183 12.37 0.01 -20.84
CA ALA A 183 12.77 -0.10 -22.24
C ALA A 183 14.28 -0.27 -22.37
N ASN A 184 15.06 0.54 -21.63
CA ASN A 184 16.52 0.45 -21.62
C ASN A 184 17.00 -0.90 -21.06
N ALA A 185 16.36 -1.41 -20.00
CA ALA A 185 16.64 -2.74 -19.47
C ALA A 185 16.37 -3.86 -20.51
N SER A 186 15.44 -3.63 -21.43
CA SER A 186 14.99 -4.62 -22.43
C SER A 186 15.69 -4.52 -23.79
N THR A 187 16.63 -3.58 -23.96
CA THR A 187 17.46 -3.52 -25.17
C THR A 187 18.47 -4.67 -25.23
N ASP A 188 18.94 -5.03 -26.44
CA ASP A 188 19.96 -6.06 -26.65
C ASP A 188 21.18 -5.46 -27.40
N PRO A 189 22.31 -5.17 -26.72
CA PRO A 189 22.54 -5.32 -25.28
C PRO A 189 21.80 -4.24 -24.44
N PRO A 190 21.53 -4.48 -23.14
CA PRO A 190 20.86 -3.52 -22.27
C PRO A 190 21.61 -2.20 -22.14
N THR A 191 20.87 -1.09 -22.11
CA THR A 191 21.42 0.25 -21.86
C THR A 191 21.44 0.50 -20.35
N VAL A 192 22.55 0.14 -19.71
CA VAL A 192 22.75 0.29 -18.26
C VAL A 192 23.19 1.70 -17.88
N VAL A 193 22.99 2.06 -16.61
CA VAL A 193 23.53 3.29 -16.02
C VAL A 193 25.03 3.15 -15.86
N ASP A 194 25.76 4.14 -16.36
CA ASP A 194 27.21 4.29 -16.16
C ASP A 194 27.48 4.76 -14.72
N ILE A 195 28.11 3.89 -13.93
CA ILE A 195 28.52 4.17 -12.56
C ILE A 195 29.96 4.65 -12.58
N THR A 196 30.17 5.94 -12.34
CA THR A 196 31.51 6.55 -12.45
C THR A 196 32.26 6.64 -11.12
N SER A 197 31.62 6.21 -10.03
CA SER A 197 32.22 6.08 -8.69
C SER A 197 31.33 5.21 -7.81
N ALA A 198 31.95 4.36 -6.98
CA ALA A 198 31.25 3.48 -6.03
C ALA A 198 30.42 4.21 -4.94
N GLY A 199 30.61 5.52 -4.74
CA GLY A 199 29.99 6.24 -3.62
C GLY A 199 30.62 5.89 -2.28
N ALA A 200 29.91 6.17 -1.17
CA ALA A 200 30.41 5.94 0.18
C ALA A 200 29.30 5.68 1.21
N GLY A 201 29.66 5.00 2.29
CA GLY A 201 28.76 4.57 3.35
C GLY A 201 27.98 3.30 2.97
N THR A 202 26.97 2.96 3.77
CA THR A 202 26.04 1.88 3.45
C THR A 202 25.17 2.27 2.26
N ILE A 203 25.26 1.49 1.18
CA ILE A 203 24.41 1.59 -0.01
C ILE A 203 23.33 0.52 0.10
N THR A 204 22.10 0.88 -0.24
CA THR A 204 20.96 -0.03 -0.19
C THR A 204 20.13 0.06 -1.47
N VAL A 205 19.54 -1.06 -1.84
CA VAL A 205 18.56 -1.16 -2.91
C VAL A 205 17.24 -1.59 -2.29
N THR A 206 16.18 -0.86 -2.59
CA THR A 206 14.84 -1.14 -2.08
C THR A 206 13.93 -1.45 -3.25
N LYS A 207 13.24 -2.59 -3.21
CA LYS A 207 12.25 -2.94 -4.24
C LYS A 207 11.00 -2.08 -4.03
N ALA A 208 10.54 -1.43 -5.09
CA ALA A 208 9.30 -0.67 -5.04
C ALA A 208 8.12 -1.64 -4.84
N VAL A 209 7.19 -1.26 -3.96
CA VAL A 209 6.02 -2.06 -3.61
C VAL A 209 4.75 -1.34 -4.05
N ASN A 210 3.81 -2.07 -4.62
CA ASN A 210 2.42 -1.69 -4.75
C ASN A 210 1.56 -2.60 -3.86
N LEU A 211 0.96 -2.00 -2.84
CA LEU A 211 0.10 -2.67 -1.87
C LEU A 211 -1.36 -2.34 -2.17
N GLY A 212 -2.14 -3.35 -2.54
CA GLY A 212 -3.59 -3.27 -2.50
C GLY A 212 -4.08 -3.50 -1.06
N VAL A 213 -4.86 -2.56 -0.54
CA VAL A 213 -5.52 -2.66 0.76
C VAL A 213 -7.01 -2.42 0.62
N THR A 214 -7.82 -3.26 1.23
CA THR A 214 -9.27 -3.07 1.38
C THR A 214 -9.66 -3.30 2.82
N ILE A 215 -10.42 -2.38 3.41
CA ILE A 215 -10.85 -2.43 4.81
C ILE A 215 -12.36 -2.25 4.87
N SER A 216 -13.00 -3.01 5.75
CA SER A 216 -14.32 -2.66 6.28
C SER A 216 -14.18 -2.19 7.73
N TYR A 217 -14.88 -1.12 8.07
CA TYR A 217 -14.80 -0.51 9.39
C TYR A 217 -16.15 0.07 9.79
N ARG A 218 -16.30 0.35 11.09
CA ARG A 218 -17.41 1.14 11.60
C ARG A 218 -16.93 2.21 12.57
N GLN A 219 -17.71 3.27 12.68
CA GLN A 219 -17.53 4.31 13.69
C GLN A 219 -18.22 3.87 14.98
N VAL A 220 -17.49 3.84 16.11
CA VAL A 220 -17.99 3.42 17.42
C VAL A 220 -17.62 4.40 18.52
#